data_AF-A0A8T5TGS9-F1
#
_entry.id   AF-A0A8T5TGS9-F1
#
_cell.length_a   1.000
_cell.length_b   1.000
_cell.length_c   1.000
_cell.angle_alpha   90.00
_cell.angle_beta   90.00
_cell.angle_gamma   90.00
#
_symmetry.space_group_name_H-M   'P 1'
#
loop_
_entity.id
_entity.type
_entity.pdbx_description
1 polymer ?
#
loop_
_entity_poly.entity_id
_entity_poly.type
_entity_poly.pdbx_seq_one_letter_code
_entity_poly.pdbx_strand_id
1 'polypeptide(L)'
;MTIDKMNKEQEIVDLKKKIKEFSLILEKFGMDIITKLGNMSFNIKVLTNKIKELSDATIDIKALNPQLKKIVNNQNNLDEEIELLKSLIMKKAKSSKVDENLIKRDVEATDKKTLISNKIDNLKNKINTVKDPDIIINDLNELKDQIFEYTGGHKILYEISKLIKNIEKEREITSEIQNTIAEKSIFWKNKIL
;
A
#
# COMPACT_ATOMS: atom_id res chain seq x y z
N MET A 1 45.32 73.53 24.67
CA MET A 1 44.21 72.73 24.09
C MET A 1 43.48 72.08 25.25
N THR A 2 42.19 72.37 25.43
CA THR A 2 41.38 71.96 26.58
C THR A 2 41.00 70.48 26.50
N ILE A 3 41.00 69.79 27.65
CA ILE A 3 40.66 68.36 27.84
C ILE A 3 39.33 67.98 27.14
N ASP A 4 38.39 68.92 27.07
CA ASP A 4 37.09 68.78 26.39
C ASP A 4 37.19 68.56 24.86
N LYS A 5 38.23 69.09 24.21
CA LYS A 5 38.49 68.81 22.77
C LYS A 5 39.06 67.41 22.55
N MET A 6 39.92 66.93 23.45
CA MET A 6 40.49 65.57 23.38
C MET A 6 39.42 64.50 23.62
N ASN A 7 38.48 64.72 24.55
CA ASN A 7 37.36 63.80 24.77
C ASN A 7 36.42 63.71 23.56
N LYS A 8 36.10 64.84 22.91
CA LYS A 8 35.28 64.84 21.68
C LYS A 8 35.97 64.15 20.51
N GLU A 9 37.28 64.28 20.36
CA GLU A 9 38.04 63.55 19.34
C GLU A 9 38.00 62.03 19.59
N GLN A 10 38.09 61.59 20.85
CA GLN A 10 37.98 60.19 21.24
C GLN A 10 36.58 59.62 20.93
N GLU A 11 35.51 60.35 21.24
CA GLU A 11 34.13 59.96 20.93
C GLU A 11 33.90 59.81 19.42
N ILE A 12 34.47 60.70 18.60
CA ILE A 12 34.38 60.63 17.13
C ILE A 12 35.09 59.38 16.60
N VAL A 13 36.23 58.99 17.19
CA VAL A 13 36.97 57.77 16.81
C VAL A 13 36.16 56.52 17.15
N ASP A 14 35.56 56.47 18.34
CA ASP A 14 34.71 55.35 18.76
C ASP A 14 33.44 55.24 17.90
N LEU A 15 32.84 56.38 17.53
CA LEU A 15 31.69 56.40 16.63
C LEU A 15 32.05 55.84 15.24
N LYS A 16 33.20 56.25 14.68
CA LYS A 16 33.70 55.71 13.41
C LYS A 16 33.96 54.20 13.48
N LYS A 17 34.48 53.72 14.61
CA LYS A 17 34.70 52.28 14.83
C LYS A 17 33.38 51.50 14.85
N LYS A 18 32.38 51.99 15.59
CA LYS A 18 31.04 51.38 15.64
C LYS A 18 30.35 51.39 14.27
N ILE A 19 30.47 52.47 13.50
CA ILE A 19 29.93 52.54 12.13
C ILE A 19 30.61 51.50 11.22
N LYS A 20 31.93 51.32 11.35
CA LYS A 20 32.66 50.32 10.57
C LYS A 20 32.26 48.88 10.95
N GLU A 21 32.13 48.61 12.24
CA GLU A 21 31.63 47.31 12.74
C GLU A 21 30.21 47.03 12.24
N PHE A 22 29.32 48.03 12.28
CA PHE A 22 27.97 47.90 11.75
C PHE A 22 27.95 47.65 10.24
N SER A 23 28.81 48.33 9.47
CA SER A 23 28.95 48.10 8.03
C SER A 23 29.35 46.66 7.72
N LEU A 24 30.28 46.08 8.49
CA LEU A 24 30.70 44.69 8.34
C LEU A 24 29.57 43.70 8.68
N ILE A 25 28.77 44.00 9.71
CA ILE A 25 27.59 43.20 10.05
C ILE A 25 26.56 43.24 8.91
N LEU A 26 26.31 44.42 8.33
CA LEU A 26 25.37 44.57 7.23
C LEU A 26 25.84 43.86 5.96
N GLU A 27 27.13 43.94 5.64
CA GLU A 27 27.75 43.23 4.52
C GLU A 27 27.62 41.71 4.69
N LYS A 28 27.96 41.18 5.87
CA LYS A 28 27.82 39.76 6.18
C LYS A 28 26.36 39.31 6.11
N PHE A 29 25.45 40.10 6.66
CA PHE A 29 24.02 39.81 6.61
C PHE A 29 23.48 39.80 5.18
N GLY A 30 23.88 40.75 4.34
CA GLY A 30 23.53 40.80 2.93
C GLY A 30 24.04 39.57 2.18
N MET A 31 25.29 39.18 2.42
CA MET A 31 25.88 37.98 1.80
C MET A 31 25.16 36.71 2.25
N ASP A 32 24.86 36.55 3.54
CA ASP A 32 24.11 35.41 4.06
C ASP A 32 22.70 35.31 3.44
N ILE A 33 22.03 36.45 3.23
CA ILE A 33 20.74 36.49 2.53
C ILE A 33 20.88 36.02 1.09
N ILE A 34 21.85 36.57 0.34
CA ILE A 34 22.07 36.21 -1.06
C ILE A 34 22.38 34.72 -1.19
N THR A 35 23.24 34.18 -0.33
CA THR A 35 23.57 32.74 -0.31
C THR A 35 22.36 31.89 0.02
N LYS A 36 21.56 32.27 1.03
CA LYS A 36 20.33 31.54 1.38
C LYS A 36 19.29 31.57 0.27
N LEU A 37 19.10 32.71 -0.40
CA LEU A 37 18.20 32.83 -1.55
C LEU A 37 18.67 31.98 -2.73
N GLY A 38 19.98 31.97 -3.01
CA GLY A 38 20.57 31.12 -4.04
C GLY A 38 20.32 29.63 -3.77
N ASN A 39 20.58 29.19 -2.54
CA ASN A 39 20.33 27.80 -2.13
C ASN A 39 18.83 27.44 -2.19
N MET A 40 17.95 28.35 -1.77
CA MET A 40 16.51 28.16 -1.85
C MET A 40 16.03 28.01 -3.30
N SER A 41 16.49 28.89 -4.20
CA SER A 41 16.16 28.84 -5.64
C SER A 41 16.61 27.52 -6.27
N PHE A 42 17.83 27.07 -5.94
CA PHE A 42 18.34 25.77 -6.38
C PHE A 42 17.47 24.61 -5.87
N ASN A 43 17.13 24.60 -4.58
CA ASN A 43 16.31 23.55 -3.99
C ASN A 43 14.90 23.51 -4.60
N ILE A 44 14.29 24.68 -4.85
CA ILE A 44 12.99 24.77 -5.54
C ILE A 44 13.10 24.17 -6.95
N LYS A 45 14.16 24.47 -7.70
CA LYS A 45 14.38 23.90 -9.04
C LYS A 45 14.51 22.38 -8.99
N VAL A 46 15.27 21.84 -8.03
CA VAL A 46 15.42 20.39 -7.84
C VAL A 46 14.09 19.74 -7.47
N LEU A 47 13.32 20.35 -6.57
CA LEU A 47 11.98 19.87 -6.19
C LEU A 47 11.03 19.87 -7.39
N THR A 48 11.01 20.93 -8.19
CA THR A 48 10.20 21.03 -9.40
C THR A 48 10.56 19.92 -10.40
N ASN A 49 11.84 19.64 -10.59
CA ASN A 49 12.27 18.54 -11.47
C ASN A 49 11.80 17.18 -10.95
N LYS A 50 11.94 16.90 -9.65
CA LYS A 50 11.46 15.66 -9.04
C LYS A 50 9.95 15.50 -9.15
N ILE A 51 9.18 16.59 -9.01
CA ILE A 51 7.73 16.58 -9.20
C ILE A 51 7.39 16.21 -10.65
N LYS A 52 8.15 16.74 -11.62
CA LYS A 52 7.96 16.41 -13.04
C LYS A 52 8.25 14.93 -13.30
N GLU A 53 9.38 14.41 -12.81
CA GLU A 53 9.73 12.99 -12.92
C GLU A 53 8.65 12.08 -12.30
N LEU A 54 8.11 12.46 -11.14
CA LEU A 54 7.02 11.72 -10.48
C LEU A 54 5.73 11.75 -11.32
N SER A 55 5.42 12.91 -11.92
CA SER A 55 4.26 13.06 -12.81
C SER A 55 4.39 12.17 -14.04
N ASP A 56 5.56 12.15 -14.68
CA ASP A 56 5.82 11.33 -15.86
C ASP A 56 5.73 9.83 -15.51
N ALA A 57 6.35 9.39 -14.41
CA ALA A 57 6.23 8.01 -13.92
C ALA A 57 4.77 7.62 -13.59
N THR A 58 3.97 8.56 -13.08
CA THR A 58 2.54 8.33 -12.81
C THR A 58 1.75 8.14 -14.11
N ILE A 59 2.09 8.87 -15.17
CA ILE A 59 1.49 8.71 -16.49
C ILE A 59 1.82 7.32 -17.04
N ASP A 60 3.08 6.90 -16.93
CA ASP A 60 3.54 5.57 -17.37
C ASP A 60 2.78 4.46 -16.63
N ILE A 61 2.65 4.55 -15.30
CA ILE A 61 1.87 3.60 -14.51
C ILE A 61 0.40 3.55 -14.97
N LYS A 62 -0.21 4.71 -15.24
CA LYS A 62 -1.59 4.75 -15.75
C LYS A 62 -1.71 4.11 -17.15
N ALA A 63 -0.70 4.28 -17.99
CA ALA A 63 -0.64 3.69 -19.33
C ALA A 63 -0.51 2.16 -19.32
N LEU A 64 0.00 1.55 -18.23
CA LEU A 64 0.06 0.08 -18.08
C LEU A 64 -1.31 -0.56 -17.81
N ASN A 65 -2.29 0.19 -17.29
CA ASN A 65 -3.62 -0.34 -16.98
C ASN A 65 -4.33 -1.06 -18.16
N PRO A 66 -4.40 -0.49 -19.38
CA PRO A 66 -4.94 -1.20 -20.54
C PRO A 66 -4.17 -2.47 -20.91
N GLN A 67 -2.83 -2.46 -20.77
CA GLN A 67 -2.01 -3.65 -21.05
C GLN A 67 -2.32 -4.76 -20.04
N LEU A 68 -2.46 -4.41 -18.76
CA LEU A 68 -2.85 -5.35 -17.71
C LEU A 68 -4.24 -5.94 -17.99
N LYS A 69 -5.22 -5.11 -18.37
CA LYS A 69 -6.56 -5.59 -18.76
C LYS A 69 -6.50 -6.57 -19.93
N LYS A 70 -5.65 -6.33 -20.92
CA LYS A 70 -5.46 -7.24 -22.05
C LYS A 70 -4.88 -8.58 -21.59
N ILE A 71 -3.90 -8.57 -20.68
CA ILE A 71 -3.32 -9.79 -20.11
C ILE A 71 -4.40 -10.59 -19.35
N VAL A 72 -5.19 -9.94 -18.50
CA VAL A 72 -6.29 -10.60 -17.77
C VAL A 72 -7.31 -11.20 -18.74
N ASN A 73 -7.67 -10.48 -19.80
CA ASN A 73 -8.62 -11.00 -20.78
C ASN A 73 -8.07 -12.22 -21.53
N ASN A 74 -6.78 -12.20 -21.87
CA ASN A 74 -6.12 -13.36 -22.47
C ASN A 74 -6.07 -14.56 -21.52
N GLN A 75 -5.86 -14.33 -20.21
CA GLN A 75 -5.89 -15.39 -19.20
C GLN A 75 -7.28 -16.03 -19.11
N ASN A 76 -8.34 -15.22 -19.07
CA ASN A 76 -9.72 -15.73 -19.07
C ASN A 76 -10.01 -16.57 -20.32
N ASN A 77 -9.58 -16.11 -21.50
CA ASN A 77 -9.76 -16.88 -22.73
C ASN A 77 -9.01 -18.23 -22.69
N LEU A 78 -7.79 -18.25 -22.14
CA LEU A 78 -7.03 -19.48 -21.97
C LEU A 78 -7.70 -20.44 -20.99
N ASP A 79 -8.26 -19.92 -19.89
CA ASP A 79 -9.00 -20.73 -18.92
C ASP A 79 -10.25 -21.36 -19.57
N GLU A 80 -10.99 -20.60 -20.37
CA GLU A 80 -12.13 -21.10 -21.15
C GLU A 80 -11.70 -22.19 -22.14
N GLU A 81 -10.59 -21.99 -22.88
CA GLU A 81 -10.05 -23.01 -23.79
C GLU A 81 -9.59 -24.28 -23.04
N ILE A 82 -8.98 -24.13 -21.86
CA ILE A 82 -8.58 -25.26 -21.02
C ILE A 82 -9.81 -26.02 -20.50
N GLU A 83 -10.87 -25.32 -20.10
CA GLU A 83 -12.13 -25.96 -19.71
C GLU A 83 -12.76 -26.72 -20.88
N LEU A 84 -12.76 -26.14 -22.08
CA LEU A 84 -13.20 -26.82 -23.29
C LEU A 84 -12.37 -28.09 -23.55
N LEU A 85 -11.05 -28.02 -23.47
CA LEU A 85 -10.16 -29.17 -23.60
C LEU A 85 -10.45 -30.24 -22.55
N LYS A 86 -10.61 -29.87 -21.27
CA LYS A 86 -11.03 -30.80 -20.20
C LYS A 86 -12.35 -31.47 -20.55
N SER A 87 -13.33 -30.72 -21.04
CA SER A 87 -14.64 -31.25 -21.42
C SER A 87 -14.55 -32.26 -22.58
N LEU A 88 -13.71 -31.98 -23.58
CA LEU A 88 -13.48 -32.85 -24.73
C LEU A 88 -12.74 -34.12 -24.32
N ILE A 89 -11.73 -34.01 -23.47
CA ILE A 89 -11.00 -35.15 -22.90
C ILE A 89 -11.95 -36.01 -22.07
N MET A 90 -12.77 -35.43 -21.18
CA MET A 90 -13.76 -36.18 -20.40
C MET A 90 -14.82 -36.86 -21.28
N LYS A 91 -15.28 -36.21 -22.36
CA LYS A 91 -16.20 -36.82 -23.33
C LYS A 91 -15.54 -38.00 -24.06
N LYS A 92 -14.28 -37.88 -24.46
CA LYS A 92 -13.50 -38.97 -25.10
C LYS A 92 -13.20 -40.12 -24.13
N ALA A 93 -12.92 -39.80 -22.87
CA ALA A 93 -12.72 -40.76 -21.78
C ALA A 93 -14.02 -41.47 -21.35
N LYS A 94 -15.21 -40.93 -21.67
CA LYS A 94 -16.49 -41.65 -21.47
C LYS A 94 -16.84 -42.62 -22.60
N SER A 95 -16.23 -42.49 -23.79
CA SER A 95 -16.43 -43.43 -24.91
C SER A 95 -15.47 -44.60 -24.94
N SER A 96 -14.50 -44.63 -24.01
CA SER A 96 -13.57 -45.72 -23.80
C SER A 96 -13.61 -46.03 -22.32
N LYS A 97 -13.75 -47.30 -21.91
CA LYS A 97 -13.67 -47.69 -20.49
C LYS A 97 -12.27 -47.31 -19.97
N VAL A 98 -12.10 -46.09 -19.50
CA VAL A 98 -10.86 -45.60 -18.90
C VAL A 98 -11.11 -45.50 -17.40
N ASP A 99 -10.38 -46.35 -16.69
CA ASP A 99 -10.24 -46.45 -15.24
C ASP A 99 -10.30 -45.05 -14.57
N GLU A 100 -11.26 -44.86 -13.65
CA GLU A 100 -11.51 -43.59 -12.94
C GLU A 100 -10.32 -43.14 -12.05
N ASN A 101 -9.25 -43.93 -12.01
CA ASN A 101 -8.06 -43.72 -11.19
C ASN A 101 -6.92 -42.91 -11.85
N LEU A 102 -7.08 -42.44 -13.10
CA LEU A 102 -5.96 -41.83 -13.85
C LEU A 102 -5.97 -40.29 -13.96
N ILE A 103 -6.97 -39.60 -13.41
CA ILE A 103 -6.85 -38.14 -13.22
C ILE A 103 -6.11 -37.92 -11.90
N LYS A 104 -4.78 -37.77 -11.96
CA LYS A 104 -4.02 -37.17 -10.85
C LYS A 104 -4.48 -35.73 -10.70
N ARG A 105 -5.56 -35.52 -9.93
CA ARG A 105 -5.90 -34.22 -9.35
C ARG A 105 -4.68 -33.76 -8.57
N ASP A 106 -4.36 -32.49 -8.68
CA ASP A 106 -3.38 -31.87 -7.80
C ASP A 106 -4.03 -31.78 -6.41
N VAL A 107 -3.85 -32.84 -5.62
CA VAL A 107 -4.52 -33.06 -4.33
C VAL A 107 -4.19 -31.89 -3.39
N GLU A 108 -2.94 -31.41 -3.40
CA GLU A 108 -2.50 -30.30 -2.55
C GLU A 108 -3.23 -28.98 -2.82
N ALA A 109 -3.43 -28.62 -4.09
CA ALA A 109 -4.12 -27.37 -4.45
C ALA A 109 -5.62 -27.44 -4.12
N THR A 110 -6.24 -28.60 -4.32
CA THR A 110 -7.66 -28.83 -4.02
C THR A 110 -7.92 -28.86 -2.51
N ASP A 111 -7.01 -29.44 -1.74
CA ASP A 111 -7.10 -29.53 -0.28
C ASP A 111 -6.89 -28.15 0.38
N LYS A 112 -5.92 -27.36 -0.10
CA LYS A 112 -5.74 -25.98 0.38
C LYS A 112 -6.95 -25.09 0.07
N LYS A 113 -7.53 -25.23 -1.13
CA LYS A 113 -8.74 -24.50 -1.54
C LYS A 113 -9.95 -24.83 -0.66
N THR A 114 -10.18 -26.11 -0.39
CA THR A 114 -11.29 -26.56 0.48
C THR A 114 -11.08 -26.15 1.94
N LEU A 115 -9.84 -26.19 2.43
CA LEU A 115 -9.49 -25.76 3.78
C LEU A 115 -9.74 -24.26 3.99
N ILE A 116 -9.35 -23.41 3.03
CA ILE A 116 -9.66 -21.96 3.07
C ILE A 116 -11.16 -21.72 3.05
N SER A 117 -11.91 -22.42 2.18
CA SER A 117 -13.37 -22.29 2.11
C SER A 117 -14.03 -22.65 3.45
N ASN A 118 -13.61 -23.74 4.08
CA ASN A 118 -14.13 -24.18 5.37
C ASN A 118 -13.84 -23.18 6.48
N LYS A 119 -12.66 -22.55 6.48
CA LYS A 119 -12.32 -21.49 7.45
C LYS A 119 -13.16 -20.24 7.26
N ILE A 120 -13.45 -19.84 6.02
CA ILE A 120 -14.34 -18.71 5.73
C ILE A 120 -15.76 -18.99 6.26
N ASP A 121 -16.27 -20.21 6.04
CA ASP A 121 -17.59 -20.60 6.54
C ASP A 121 -17.62 -20.68 8.08
N ASN A 122 -16.55 -21.19 8.70
CA ASN A 122 -16.41 -21.21 10.16
C ASN A 122 -16.35 -19.81 10.77
N LEU A 123 -15.60 -18.89 10.15
CA LEU A 123 -15.55 -17.49 10.57
C LEU A 123 -16.95 -16.86 10.51
N LYS A 124 -17.67 -17.06 9.41
CA LYS A 124 -19.05 -16.56 9.24
C LYS A 124 -20.01 -17.10 10.31
N ASN A 125 -19.83 -18.32 10.78
CA ASN A 125 -20.65 -18.88 11.85
C ASN A 125 -20.23 -18.38 13.24
N LYS A 126 -18.92 -18.23 13.48
CA LYS A 126 -18.37 -17.75 14.75
C LYS A 126 -18.72 -16.29 15.05
N ILE A 127 -18.76 -15.41 14.04
CA ILE A 127 -19.08 -13.98 14.26
C ILE A 127 -20.45 -13.75 14.89
N ASN A 128 -21.38 -14.69 14.75
CA ASN A 128 -22.73 -14.60 15.34
C ASN A 128 -22.77 -15.03 16.81
N THR A 129 -21.73 -15.73 17.29
CA THR A 129 -21.69 -16.35 18.62
C THR A 129 -20.60 -15.76 19.51
N VAL A 130 -19.51 -15.29 18.92
CA VAL A 130 -18.35 -14.71 19.62
C VAL A 130 -18.36 -13.20 19.45
N LYS A 131 -18.42 -12.47 20.58
CA LYS A 131 -18.37 -11.01 20.62
C LYS A 131 -16.99 -10.44 20.91
N ASP A 132 -16.05 -11.29 21.29
CA ASP A 132 -14.67 -10.93 21.61
C ASP A 132 -13.89 -10.59 20.33
N PRO A 133 -13.42 -9.33 20.18
CA PRO A 133 -12.63 -8.90 19.02
C PRO A 133 -11.35 -9.70 18.82
N ASP A 134 -10.66 -10.11 19.89
CA ASP A 134 -9.34 -10.76 19.79
C ASP A 134 -9.42 -12.13 19.14
N ILE A 135 -10.50 -12.88 19.42
CA ILE A 135 -10.75 -14.19 18.82
C ILE A 135 -10.99 -14.06 17.31
N ILE A 136 -11.74 -13.05 16.90
CA ILE A 136 -12.04 -12.80 15.48
C ILE A 136 -10.79 -12.31 14.74
N ILE A 137 -9.96 -11.48 15.37
CA ILE A 137 -8.70 -11.01 14.79
C ILE A 137 -7.74 -12.18 14.55
N ASN A 138 -7.63 -13.11 15.50
CA ASN A 138 -6.79 -14.31 15.34
C ASN A 138 -7.26 -15.19 14.18
N ASP A 139 -8.57 -15.47 14.09
CA ASP A 139 -9.14 -16.25 12.99
C ASP A 139 -8.91 -15.55 11.62
N LEU A 140 -9.02 -14.21 11.57
CA LEU A 140 -8.76 -13.42 10.37
C LEU A 140 -7.28 -13.42 9.97
N ASN A 141 -6.35 -13.35 10.93
CA ASN A 141 -4.92 -13.44 10.66
C ASN A 141 -4.53 -14.82 10.14
N GLU A 142 -5.07 -15.88 10.72
CA GLU A 142 -4.81 -17.25 10.27
C GLU A 142 -5.36 -17.46 8.84
N LEU A 143 -6.57 -16.94 8.56
CA LEU A 143 -7.14 -16.96 7.22
C LEU A 143 -6.29 -16.18 6.21
N LYS A 144 -5.77 -15.00 6.62
CA LYS A 144 -4.88 -14.18 5.78
C LYS A 144 -3.62 -14.94 5.38
N ASP A 145 -2.98 -15.62 6.31
CA ASP A 145 -1.74 -16.35 6.05
C ASP A 145 -1.97 -17.52 5.10
N GLN A 146 -3.08 -18.25 5.26
CA GLN A 146 -3.45 -19.34 4.35
C GLN A 146 -3.81 -18.86 2.94
N ILE A 147 -4.51 -17.73 2.83
CA ILE A 147 -4.78 -17.11 1.54
C ILE A 147 -3.48 -16.63 0.89
N PHE A 148 -2.53 -16.10 1.67
CA PHE A 148 -1.24 -15.70 1.16
C PHE A 148 -0.45 -16.89 0.61
N GLU A 149 -0.39 -18.00 1.34
CA GLU A 149 0.25 -19.23 0.86
C GLU A 149 -0.38 -19.78 -0.42
N TYR A 150 -1.71 -19.66 -0.56
CA TYR A 150 -2.44 -20.20 -1.71
C TYR A 150 -2.40 -19.28 -2.94
N THR A 151 -2.48 -17.96 -2.77
CA THR A 151 -2.63 -17.01 -3.89
C THR A 151 -1.52 -15.98 -4.05
N GLY A 152 -0.53 -15.94 -3.15
CA GLY A 152 0.69 -15.14 -3.30
C GLY A 152 0.54 -13.60 -3.24
N GLY A 153 -0.54 -13.06 -2.67
CA GLY A 153 -0.66 -11.60 -2.49
C GLY A 153 -1.87 -10.92 -3.15
N HIS A 154 -3.09 -11.39 -2.89
CA HIS A 154 -4.31 -10.81 -3.48
C HIS A 154 -4.89 -9.62 -2.71
N LYS A 155 -5.73 -8.82 -3.40
CA LYS A 155 -6.62 -7.77 -2.84
C LYS A 155 -7.36 -8.21 -1.57
N ILE A 156 -7.64 -9.51 -1.43
CA ILE A 156 -8.28 -10.11 -0.26
C ILE A 156 -7.46 -9.90 1.02
N LEU A 157 -6.13 -10.04 0.97
CA LEU A 157 -5.26 -9.83 2.13
C LEU A 157 -5.32 -8.40 2.64
N TYR A 158 -5.40 -7.44 1.72
CA TYR A 158 -5.57 -6.03 2.06
C TYR A 158 -6.93 -5.77 2.73
N GLU A 159 -8.00 -6.38 2.21
CA GLU A 159 -9.34 -6.28 2.79
C GLU A 159 -9.41 -6.89 4.19
N ILE A 160 -8.81 -8.07 4.40
CA ILE A 160 -8.69 -8.71 5.72
C ILE A 160 -7.90 -7.81 6.67
N SER A 161 -6.76 -7.26 6.23
CA SER A 161 -5.94 -6.37 7.06
C SER A 161 -6.66 -5.07 7.44
N LYS A 162 -7.45 -4.50 6.53
CA LYS A 162 -8.27 -3.32 6.81
C LYS A 162 -9.39 -3.65 7.80
N LEU A 163 -9.99 -4.82 7.68
CA LEU A 163 -11.03 -5.30 8.58
C LEU A 163 -10.47 -5.53 9.99
N ILE A 164 -9.31 -6.17 10.13
CA ILE A 164 -8.61 -6.34 11.41
C ILE A 164 -8.40 -4.99 12.10
N LYS A 165 -7.86 -4.00 11.37
CA LYS A 165 -7.65 -2.64 11.91
C LYS A 165 -8.93 -1.91 12.33
N ASN A 166 -10.07 -2.29 11.76
CA ASN A 166 -11.36 -1.74 12.18
C ASN A 166 -11.85 -2.43 13.45
N ILE A 167 -11.64 -3.75 13.56
CA ILE A 167 -12.01 -4.54 14.74
C ILE A 167 -11.14 -4.18 15.95
N GLU A 168 -9.84 -3.94 15.75
CA GLU A 168 -8.89 -3.52 16.82
C GLU A 168 -9.29 -2.22 17.52
N LYS A 169 -10.10 -1.37 16.87
CA LYS A 169 -10.56 -0.10 17.43
C LYS A 169 -11.81 -0.24 18.30
N GLU A 170 -12.45 -1.41 18.25
CA GLU A 170 -13.75 -1.66 18.83
C GLU A 170 -13.60 -2.56 20.05
N ARG A 171 -14.37 -2.28 21.11
CA ARG A 171 -14.30 -3.07 22.36
C ARG A 171 -15.08 -4.38 22.25
N GLU A 172 -16.04 -4.45 21.35
CA GLU A 172 -16.87 -5.62 21.07
C GLU A 172 -17.21 -5.67 19.58
N ILE A 173 -17.49 -6.88 19.07
CA ILE A 173 -17.97 -7.07 17.71
C ILE A 173 -19.41 -6.56 17.58
N THR A 174 -19.58 -5.44 16.87
CA THR A 174 -20.89 -4.85 16.57
C THR A 174 -21.60 -5.56 15.41
N SER A 175 -22.91 -5.38 15.32
CA SER A 175 -23.73 -5.94 14.22
C SER A 175 -23.28 -5.46 12.84
N GLU A 176 -22.71 -4.25 12.75
CA GLU A 176 -22.17 -3.67 11.52
C GLU A 176 -20.90 -4.41 11.08
N ILE A 177 -20.02 -4.75 12.02
CA ILE A 177 -18.83 -5.57 11.76
C ILE A 177 -19.24 -6.99 11.36
N GLN A 178 -20.24 -7.58 12.02
CA GLN A 178 -20.76 -8.90 11.67
C GLN A 178 -21.27 -8.94 10.22
N ASN A 179 -22.09 -7.96 9.84
CA ASN A 179 -22.60 -7.86 8.47
C ASN A 179 -21.44 -7.66 7.47
N THR A 180 -20.48 -6.80 7.81
CA THR A 180 -19.30 -6.56 6.97
C THR A 180 -18.49 -7.85 6.78
N ILE A 181 -18.25 -8.62 7.85
CA ILE A 181 -17.52 -9.90 7.75
C ILE A 181 -18.33 -10.91 6.93
N ALA A 182 -19.65 -10.98 7.11
CA ALA A 182 -20.50 -11.90 6.37
C ALA A 182 -20.50 -11.61 4.86
N GLU A 183 -20.66 -10.34 4.46
CA GLU A 183 -20.59 -9.90 3.06
C GLU A 183 -19.20 -10.16 2.47
N LYS A 184 -18.15 -9.80 3.21
CA LYS A 184 -16.77 -10.00 2.79
C LYS A 184 -16.40 -11.47 2.66
N SER A 185 -16.91 -12.33 3.53
CA SER A 185 -16.73 -13.78 3.47
C SER A 185 -17.28 -14.36 2.16
N ILE A 186 -18.46 -13.90 1.72
CA ILE A 186 -19.04 -14.31 0.43
C ILE A 186 -18.15 -13.84 -0.73
N PHE A 187 -17.70 -12.58 -0.68
CA PHE A 187 -16.82 -12.02 -1.70
C PHE A 187 -15.48 -12.77 -1.78
N TRP A 188 -14.85 -13.09 -0.65
CA TRP A 188 -13.59 -13.83 -0.61
C TRP A 188 -13.77 -15.25 -1.15
N LYS A 189 -14.86 -15.92 -0.77
CA LYS A 189 -15.19 -17.26 -1.26
C LYS A 189 -15.38 -17.28 -2.78
N ASN A 190 -16.15 -16.35 -3.34
CA ASN A 190 -16.38 -16.25 -4.79
C ASN A 190 -15.13 -15.87 -5.61
N LYS A 191 -14.12 -15.29 -4.97
CA LYS A 191 -12.89 -14.84 -5.64
C LYS A 191 -11.76 -15.86 -5.54
N ILE A 192 -11.81 -16.74 -4.55
CA ILE A 192 -10.87 -17.85 -4.35
C ILE A 192 -11.42 -19.15 -4.98
N LEU A 193 -12.74 -19.32 -5.02
CA LEU A 193 -13.45 -20.43 -5.68
C LEU A 193 -13.58 -20.22 -7.18
#